data_AF-A0A9D6WM72-F1
#
_entry.id   AF-A0A9D6WM72-F1
#
_cell.length_a   1.000
_cell.length_b   1.000
_cell.length_c   1.000
_cell.angle_alpha   90.00
_cell.angle_beta   90.00
_cell.angle_gamma   90.00
#
_symmetry.space_group_name_H-M   'P 1'
#
loop_
_entity.id
_entity.type
_entity.pdbx_description
1 polymer ?
#
loop_
_entity_poly.entity_id
_entity_poly.type
_entity_poly.pdbx_seq_one_letter_code
_entity_poly.pdbx_strand_id
1 'polypeptide(L)' 'MKRRHNNASHPVSWMPIDSRIIPLLFSFGHVRGVARFFLLIEILLSFLVVMGTLILMVLRIFGAS' A
#
# COMPACT_ATOMS: atom_id res chain seq x y z
N MET A 1 12.91 -2.01 44.25
CA MET A 1 12.89 -0.90 43.27
C MET A 1 12.68 -1.50 41.88
N LYS A 2 11.58 -1.20 41.17
CA LYS A 2 11.14 -1.98 39.98
C LYS A 2 11.47 -1.26 38.68
N ARG A 3 12.47 -1.75 37.92
CA ARG A 3 12.84 -1.21 36.60
C ARG A 3 11.68 -1.42 35.61
N ARG A 4 11.06 -0.34 35.11
CA ARG A 4 10.20 -0.39 33.91
C ARG A 4 11.06 -0.08 32.68
N HIS A 5 11.35 -1.10 31.88
CA HIS A 5 11.98 -0.93 30.57
C HIS A 5 10.86 -0.83 29.52
N ASN A 6 10.56 0.38 29.04
CA ASN A 6 9.50 0.61 28.05
C ASN A 6 10.02 0.22 26.64
N ASN A 7 9.99 -1.07 26.33
CA ASN A 7 10.26 -1.58 24.97
C ASN A 7 9.12 -1.17 24.01
N ALA A 8 9.38 -0.38 22.97
CA ALA A 8 8.75 -0.46 21.63
C ALA A 8 9.15 0.71 20.68
N SER A 9 10.44 0.92 20.37
CA SER A 9 10.85 1.93 19.37
C SER A 9 12.21 1.68 18.70
N HIS A 10 12.54 0.41 18.36
CA HIS A 10 13.73 0.09 17.57
C HIS A 10 13.37 -0.21 16.09
N PRO A 11 14.08 0.36 15.10
CA PRO A 11 13.92 0.02 13.69
C PRO A 11 14.52 -1.36 13.36
N VAL A 12 14.02 -1.99 12.28
CA VAL A 12 14.32 -3.38 11.93
C VAL A 12 15.60 -3.49 11.09
N SER A 13 16.75 -3.54 11.76
CA SER A 13 18.09 -3.39 11.16
C SER A 13 18.52 -4.41 10.10
N TRP A 14 17.83 -5.54 9.93
CA TRP A 14 18.18 -6.57 8.93
C TRP A 14 17.43 -6.41 7.60
N MET A 15 16.38 -5.59 7.57
CA MET A 15 15.54 -5.41 6.39
C MET A 15 16.19 -4.34 5.49
N PRO A 16 16.48 -4.61 4.20
CA PRO A 16 17.15 -3.65 3.30
C PRO A 16 16.25 -2.45 2.92
N ILE A 17 15.02 -2.49 3.40
CA ILE A 17 13.92 -1.56 3.21
C ILE A 17 13.33 -1.41 4.62
N ASP A 18 13.40 -0.23 5.24
CA ASP A 18 12.82 -0.02 6.58
C ASP A 18 11.33 -0.38 6.58
N SER A 19 10.83 -0.91 7.70
CA SER A 19 9.40 -1.02 8.05
C SER A 19 8.56 0.23 7.74
N ARG A 20 9.20 1.41 7.63
CA ARG A 20 8.62 2.68 7.18
C ARG A 20 8.32 2.80 5.68
N ILE A 21 8.91 1.96 4.82
CA ILE A 21 8.90 2.13 3.37
C ILE A 21 7.76 1.35 2.69
N ILE A 22 7.29 0.25 3.29
CA ILE A 22 6.00 -0.39 2.93
C ILE A 22 5.13 -0.50 4.20
N PRO A 23 4.67 0.63 4.78
CA PRO A 23 3.90 0.64 6.03
C PRO A 23 2.41 0.28 5.80
N LEU A 24 2.06 -0.34 4.67
CA LEU A 24 1.29 0.45 3.71
C LEU A 24 -0.24 0.54 3.89
N LEU A 25 -1.11 -0.44 4.17
CA LEU A 25 -1.08 -1.90 4.37
C LEU A 25 -0.67 -2.52 5.73
N PHE A 26 0.34 -2.00 6.45
CA PHE A 26 1.03 -2.80 7.48
C PHE A 26 1.29 -2.14 8.85
N SER A 27 1.28 -0.81 9.00
CA SER A 27 1.45 -0.18 10.32
C SER A 27 0.82 1.22 10.48
N PHE A 28 -0.42 1.39 10.04
CA PHE A 28 -1.22 2.58 10.39
C PHE A 28 -1.77 2.50 11.82
N GLY A 29 -0.87 2.57 12.82
CA GLY A 29 -1.18 2.60 14.24
C GLY A 29 -1.67 3.94 14.79
N HIS A 30 -1.74 5.00 13.96
CA HIS A 30 -2.07 6.35 14.44
C HIS A 30 -3.03 7.18 13.55
N VAL A 31 -3.22 6.85 12.26
CA VAL A 31 -4.15 7.62 11.40
C VAL A 31 -5.58 7.08 11.48
N ARG A 32 -6.52 7.96 11.82
CA ARG A 32 -7.96 7.65 11.90
C ARG A 32 -8.57 7.53 10.50
N GLY A 33 -9.16 6.37 10.19
CA GLY A 33 -10.20 6.19 9.16
C GLY A 33 -9.87 6.65 7.74
N VAL A 34 -10.05 7.95 7.47
CA VAL A 34 -10.09 8.58 6.14
C VAL A 34 -8.87 8.24 5.28
N ALA A 35 -7.66 8.21 5.85
CA ALA A 35 -6.44 7.86 5.10
C ALA A 35 -6.49 6.44 4.52
N ARG A 36 -7.12 5.48 5.21
CA ARG A 36 -7.31 4.11 4.70
C ARG A 36 -8.38 4.06 3.59
N PHE A 37 -9.38 4.94 3.63
CA PHE A 37 -10.43 5.03 2.62
C PHE A 37 -9.89 5.60 1.30
N PHE A 38 -9.08 6.67 1.36
CA PHE A 38 -8.37 7.20 0.19
C PHE A 38 -7.41 6.17 -0.42
N LEU A 39 -6.60 5.48 0.40
CA LEU A 39 -5.69 4.44 -0.07
C LEU A 39 -6.44 3.27 -0.76
N LEU A 40 -7.61 2.89 -0.25
CA LEU A 40 -8.45 1.86 -0.86
C LEU A 40 -9.01 2.33 -2.22
N ILE A 41 -9.49 3.57 -2.32
CA ILE A 41 -9.93 4.17 -3.59
C ILE A 41 -8.79 4.26 -4.60
N GLU A 42 -7.59 4.64 -4.16
CA GLU A 42 -6.40 4.79 -5.03
C GLU A 42 -5.94 3.44 -5.60
N ILE A 43 -5.95 2.38 -4.80
CA ILE A 43 -5.71 1.00 -5.27
C ILE A 43 -6.80 0.58 -6.26
N LEU A 44 -8.08 0.84 -5.96
CA LEU A 44 -9.20 0.49 -6.83
C LEU A 44 -9.13 1.23 -8.19
N LEU A 45 -8.82 2.52 -8.17
CA LEU A 45 -8.67 3.36 -9.35
C LEU A 45 -7.49 2.90 -10.21
N SER A 46 -6.34 2.60 -9.59
CA SER A 46 -5.17 2.06 -10.26
C SER A 46 -5.49 0.73 -10.98
N PHE A 47 -6.21 -0.17 -10.30
CA PHE A 47 -6.65 -1.44 -10.89
C PHE A 47 -7.61 -1.23 -12.06
N LEU A 48 -8.60 -0.33 -11.93
CA LEU A 48 -9.55 -0.01 -13.00
C LEU A 48 -8.87 0.60 -14.24
N VAL A 49 -7.85 1.45 -14.07
CA VAL A 49 -7.07 2.01 -15.19
C VAL A 49 -6.26 0.93 -15.90
N VAL A 50 -5.61 0.02 -15.17
CA VAL A 50 -4.86 -1.11 -15.76
C VAL A 50 -5.79 -2.07 -16.50
N MET A 51 -6.94 -2.43 -15.91
CA MET A 51 -7.92 -3.30 -16.57
C MET A 51 -8.55 -2.63 -17.80
N GLY A 52 -8.91 -1.35 -17.72
CA GLY A 52 -9.47 -0.59 -18.84
C GLY A 52 -8.50 -0.44 -20.01
N THR A 53 -7.22 -0.15 -19.73
CA THR A 53 -6.18 -0.07 -20.77
C THR A 53 -5.88 -1.42 -21.41
N LEU A 54 -5.88 -2.52 -20.65
CA LEU A 54 -5.80 -3.88 -21.19
C LEU A 54 -6.98 -4.20 -22.11
N ILE A 55 -8.21 -3.88 -21.72
CA ILE A 55 -9.42 -4.10 -22.55
C ILE A 55 -9.33 -3.30 -23.85
N LEU A 56 -8.94 -2.02 -23.78
CA LEU A 56 -8.76 -1.18 -24.98
C LEU A 56 -7.62 -1.69 -25.89
N MET A 57 -6.53 -2.21 -25.32
CA MET A 57 -5.45 -2.84 -26.08
C MET A 57 -5.91 -4.10 -26.81
N VAL A 58 -6.65 -4.99 -26.12
CA VAL A 58 -7.25 -6.20 -26.72
C VAL A 58 -8.21 -5.81 -27.85
N LEU A 59 -9.13 -4.87 -27.61
CA LEU A 59 -10.05 -4.37 -28.65
C LEU A 59 -9.31 -3.72 -29.83
N ARG A 60 -8.19 -3.03 -29.59
CA ARG A 60 -7.38 -2.43 -30.67
C ARG A 60 -6.62 -3.46 -31.50
N ILE A 61 -6.23 -4.59 -30.93
CA ILE A 61 -5.55 -5.68 -31.65
C ILE A 61 -6.55 -6.50 -32.46
N PHE A 62 -7.60 -7.02 -31.81
CA PHE A 62 -8.56 -7.93 -32.45
C PHE A 62 -9.66 -7.22 -33.26
N GLY A 63 -9.96 -5.94 -32.97
CA GLY A 63 -10.95 -5.12 -33.67
C GLY A 63 -10.37 -4.16 -34.72
N ALA A 64 -9.07 -4.26 -35.01
CA ALA A 64 -8.41 -3.60 -36.14
C ALA A 64 -7.63 -4.58 -37.02
N SER A 65 -7.96 -5.87 -36.89
CA SER A 65 -7.64 -6.95 -37.83
C SER A 65 -8.83 -7.19 -38.76
#